data_AF-H3D6W3-F1
#
_entry.id   AF-H3D6W3-F1
#
_cell.length_a   1.000
_cell.length_b   1.000
_cell.length_c   1.000
_cell.angle_alpha   90.00
_cell.angle_beta   90.00
_cell.angle_gamma   90.00
#
_symmetry.space_group_name_H-M   'P 1'
#
loop_
_entity.id
_entity.type
_entity.pdbx_description
1 polymer ?
#
loop_
_entity_poly.entity_id
_entity_poly.type
_entity_poly.pdbx_seq_one_letter_code
_entity_poly.pdbx_strand_id
1 'polypeptide(L)'
;MYLYLLGLLVLYYLYRWLRELPRVPNKGSKYVYITGCDSGFGNLLARHLDQQGFRVIASCFTEKGEEDLKKSCSSNLITAHLDVRSKDSVAKVAAMIKDKVGQQGVTVPSGPCDWLTIDDYRSLLEVNLVGVISVTLSVLPLIKKARGRVVNMASVAGRLSMSGGAYPVSKSGVEAFNDSLRLNMAPFGVKVVCIEPGFFKTNMSDPELLNNNFKRLWEKLPQQSPAMYLYLLGLLVLYYLYRWLRELPRVPNKGSKYVYITGCDSGFGNLLARHLDQQGFRVIASCFTEKGEEDLKKSCSSNLITAHLDVRSKDSVAKVAAMIKDKVGQQGLWAVVNNAGVSVPSAPCDWLTIDDYESMLQVNLNGVIAVTLSVLPLIKKARGRVVNVASVFGRVGATGGPYIVSKYGVEGFNDSLRINMKPFGVKVLCIEPGFFKTNVTDAAILSKNVQRLWDKLPQDVKDDYGPEYLPKALSFIPEKLAKMSDGDLMKVVHCMEHAVAAVRPRTRYSPGWDAKLFWLPLSYMPTCVIDYILTKEAIPVARGK
;
A
#
# COMPACT_ATOMS: atom_id res chain seq x y z
N MET A 1 -16.75 -35.38 5.13
CA MET A 1 -15.97 -34.14 4.83
C MET A 1 -16.75 -32.86 5.13
N TYR A 2 -17.97 -32.67 4.62
CA TYR A 2 -18.73 -31.42 4.82
C TYR A 2 -19.15 -31.13 6.27
N LEU A 3 -19.51 -32.16 7.04
CA LEU A 3 -19.76 -32.00 8.48
C LEU A 3 -18.51 -31.57 9.26
N TYR A 4 -17.31 -31.95 8.79
CA TYR A 4 -16.05 -31.50 9.37
C TYR A 4 -15.73 -30.06 9.01
N LEU A 5 -15.99 -29.64 7.76
CA LEU A 5 -15.86 -28.24 7.35
C LEU A 5 -16.87 -27.35 8.09
N LEU A 6 -18.12 -27.78 8.23
CA LEU A 6 -19.14 -27.08 9.02
C LEU A 6 -18.76 -27.05 10.51
N GLY A 7 -18.27 -28.16 11.06
CA GLY A 7 -17.75 -28.24 12.42
C GLY A 7 -16.57 -27.29 12.66
N LEU A 8 -15.62 -27.21 11.74
CA LEU A 8 -14.50 -26.26 11.78
C LEU A 8 -14.99 -24.81 11.68
N LEU A 9 -15.99 -24.54 10.84
CA LEU A 9 -16.60 -23.22 10.72
C LEU A 9 -17.31 -22.81 12.01
N VAL A 10 -18.10 -23.71 12.59
CA VAL A 10 -18.78 -23.50 13.89
C VAL A 10 -17.77 -23.31 15.01
N LEU A 11 -16.73 -24.14 15.08
CA LEU A 11 -15.64 -23.99 16.04
C LEU A 11 -14.89 -22.67 15.85
N TYR A 12 -14.66 -22.23 14.61
CA TYR A 12 -14.05 -20.93 14.32
C TYR A 12 -14.93 -19.77 14.82
N TYR A 13 -16.24 -19.79 14.53
CA TYR A 13 -17.16 -18.75 15.01
C TYR A 13 -17.37 -18.81 16.53
N LEU A 14 -17.41 -20.00 17.13
CA LEU A 14 -17.50 -20.18 18.58
C LEU A 14 -16.22 -19.70 19.27
N TYR A 15 -15.05 -20.07 18.76
CA TYR A 15 -13.76 -19.57 19.23
C TYR A 15 -13.69 -18.04 19.12
N ARG A 16 -14.13 -17.49 17.99
CA ARG A 16 -14.21 -16.04 17.79
C ARG A 16 -15.14 -15.38 18.81
N TRP A 17 -16.35 -15.92 19.00
CA TRP A 17 -17.30 -15.42 19.98
C TRP A 17 -16.73 -15.46 21.40
N LEU A 18 -16.16 -16.61 21.81
CA LEU A 18 -15.50 -16.78 23.12
C LEU A 18 -14.34 -15.80 23.31
N ARG A 19 -13.58 -15.49 22.24
CA ARG A 19 -12.48 -14.52 22.27
C ARG A 19 -12.97 -13.06 22.38
N GLU A 20 -14.19 -12.77 21.93
CA GLU A 20 -14.81 -11.45 21.97
C GLU A 20 -15.60 -11.18 23.27
N LEU A 21 -15.96 -12.22 24.04
CA LEU A 21 -16.68 -12.11 25.33
C LEU A 21 -15.97 -11.26 26.41
N PRO A 22 -14.64 -11.35 26.62
CA PRO A 22 -13.99 -10.63 27.71
C PRO A 22 -14.05 -9.11 27.51
N ARG A 23 -14.76 -8.43 28.41
CA ARG A 23 -14.79 -6.96 28.47
C ARG A 23 -13.57 -6.42 29.21
N VAL A 24 -13.14 -5.20 28.85
CA VAL A 24 -12.02 -4.54 29.51
C VAL A 24 -12.40 -4.26 30.99
N PRO A 25 -11.66 -4.82 31.97
CA PRO A 25 -11.90 -4.54 33.39
C PRO A 25 -11.45 -3.11 33.73
N ASN A 26 -12.06 -2.51 34.76
CA ASN A 26 -11.71 -1.19 35.29
C ASN A 26 -11.72 -0.07 34.22
N LYS A 27 -12.82 0.05 33.46
CA LYS A 27 -12.99 1.04 32.39
C LYS A 27 -12.65 2.48 32.81
N GLY A 28 -13.04 2.87 34.04
CA GLY A 28 -12.84 4.21 34.59
C GLY A 28 -11.37 4.62 34.83
N SER A 29 -10.42 3.68 34.76
CA SER A 29 -8.97 3.99 34.82
C SER A 29 -8.29 3.94 33.46
N LYS A 30 -9.03 3.65 32.38
CA LYS A 30 -8.49 3.54 31.02
C LYS A 30 -8.77 4.83 30.25
N TYR A 31 -7.72 5.36 29.65
CA TYR A 31 -7.79 6.49 28.75
C TYR A 31 -7.98 6.00 27.31
N VAL A 32 -8.86 6.66 26.57
CA VAL A 32 -9.08 6.44 25.14
C VAL A 32 -8.92 7.76 24.42
N TYR A 33 -7.98 7.80 23.48
CA TYR A 33 -7.78 8.95 22.61
C TYR A 33 -8.42 8.70 21.24
N ILE A 34 -9.20 9.65 20.74
CA ILE A 34 -9.96 9.52 19.49
C ILE A 34 -9.76 10.77 18.64
N THR A 35 -9.44 10.58 17.36
CA THR A 35 -9.33 11.69 16.39
C THR A 35 -10.57 11.83 15.52
N GLY A 36 -10.76 13.03 14.96
CA GLY A 36 -11.87 13.32 14.03
C GLY A 36 -13.25 13.28 14.71
N CYS A 37 -13.35 13.90 15.89
CA CYS A 37 -14.55 13.81 16.72
C CYS A 37 -15.61 14.88 16.42
N ASP A 38 -15.43 15.72 15.40
CA ASP A 38 -16.40 16.76 15.02
C ASP A 38 -17.77 16.19 14.64
N SER A 39 -17.80 15.02 13.99
CA SER A 39 -19.04 14.35 13.54
C SER A 39 -18.82 12.85 13.24
N GLY A 40 -19.87 12.16 12.78
CA GLY A 40 -19.78 10.79 12.27
C GLY A 40 -19.30 9.76 13.29
N PHE A 41 -18.53 8.76 12.83
CA PHE A 41 -18.10 7.64 13.67
C PHE A 41 -17.23 8.06 14.86
N GLY A 42 -16.32 9.02 14.68
CA GLY A 42 -15.45 9.51 15.76
C GLY A 42 -16.26 10.13 16.90
N ASN A 43 -17.19 11.02 16.55
CA ASN A 43 -18.10 11.64 17.52
C ASN A 43 -18.97 10.61 18.26
N LEU A 44 -19.60 9.69 17.50
CA LEU A 44 -20.45 8.63 18.07
C LEU A 44 -19.66 7.71 19.00
N LEU A 45 -18.43 7.34 18.61
CA LEU A 45 -17.56 6.51 19.43
C LEU A 45 -17.15 7.22 20.72
N ALA A 46 -16.81 8.51 20.64
CA ALA A 46 -16.45 9.31 21.81
C ALA A 46 -17.59 9.34 22.85
N ARG A 47 -18.80 9.65 22.40
CA ARG A 47 -20.00 9.63 23.25
C ARG A 47 -20.27 8.24 23.84
N HIS A 48 -20.19 7.20 23.01
CA HIS A 48 -20.47 5.84 23.45
C HIS A 48 -19.47 5.34 24.50
N LEU A 49 -18.18 5.64 24.33
CA LEU A 49 -17.15 5.23 25.29
C LEU A 49 -17.23 6.04 26.60
N ASP A 50 -17.55 7.32 26.53
CA ASP A 50 -17.82 8.15 27.72
C ASP A 50 -19.01 7.57 28.51
N GLN A 51 -20.12 7.24 27.84
CA GLN A 51 -21.29 6.58 28.48
C GLN A 51 -20.95 5.22 29.10
N GLN A 52 -19.95 4.51 28.56
CA GLN A 52 -19.48 3.25 29.13
C GLN A 52 -18.50 3.44 30.32
N GLY A 53 -18.19 4.69 30.69
CA GLY A 53 -17.33 5.03 31.83
C GLY A 53 -15.84 5.01 31.50
N PHE A 54 -15.43 5.17 30.25
CA PHE A 54 -14.02 5.40 29.90
C PHE A 54 -13.63 6.88 30.07
N ARG A 55 -12.33 7.15 30.29
CA ARG A 55 -11.80 8.53 30.21
C ARG A 55 -11.47 8.83 28.75
N VAL A 56 -12.27 9.68 28.11
CA VAL A 56 -12.16 9.93 26.67
C VAL A 56 -11.44 11.26 26.42
N ILE A 57 -10.42 11.23 25.57
CA ILE A 57 -9.77 12.43 25.04
C ILE A 57 -10.16 12.52 23.55
N ALA A 58 -11.08 13.42 23.24
CA ALA A 58 -11.66 13.57 21.92
C ALA A 58 -11.05 14.77 21.18
N SER A 59 -10.33 14.50 20.08
CA SER A 59 -9.75 15.58 19.28
C SER A 59 -10.70 16.04 18.18
N CYS A 60 -10.95 17.34 18.12
CA CYS A 60 -11.82 17.97 17.11
C CYS A 60 -11.03 18.98 16.28
N PHE A 61 -11.41 19.09 15.02
CA PHE A 61 -10.90 20.09 14.10
C PHE A 61 -11.61 21.45 14.25
N THR A 62 -12.82 21.49 14.81
CA THR A 62 -13.62 22.70 14.95
C THR A 62 -13.98 22.99 16.41
N GLU A 63 -13.95 24.27 16.77
CA GLU A 63 -14.41 24.75 18.10
C GLU A 63 -15.86 24.31 18.36
N LYS A 64 -16.71 24.33 17.33
CA LYS A 64 -18.10 23.85 17.41
C LYS A 64 -18.17 22.37 17.78
N GLY A 65 -17.37 21.52 17.14
CA GLY A 65 -17.32 20.09 17.46
C GLY A 65 -16.92 19.83 18.91
N GLU A 66 -15.99 20.64 19.45
CA GLU A 66 -15.61 20.57 20.86
C GLU A 66 -16.74 20.97 21.80
N GLU A 67 -17.39 22.10 21.54
CA GLU A 67 -18.51 22.57 22.35
C GLU A 67 -19.66 21.56 22.35
N ASP A 68 -19.97 20.96 21.20
CA ASP A 68 -21.04 19.99 21.06
C ASP A 68 -20.76 18.72 21.89
N LEU A 69 -19.50 18.26 21.94
CA LEU A 69 -19.10 17.14 22.80
C LEU A 69 -19.12 17.52 24.29
N LYS A 70 -18.59 18.69 24.65
CA LYS A 70 -18.60 19.19 26.05
C LYS A 70 -20.01 19.33 26.60
N LYS A 71 -20.98 19.75 25.78
CA LYS A 71 -22.39 19.89 26.17
C LYS A 71 -23.12 18.55 26.36
N SER A 72 -22.65 17.48 25.69
CA SER A 72 -23.39 16.21 25.58
C SER A 72 -22.75 15.02 26.30
N CYS A 73 -21.56 15.20 26.88
CA CYS A 73 -20.77 14.15 27.51
C CYS A 73 -20.42 14.51 28.96
N SER A 74 -19.98 13.52 29.73
CA SER A 74 -19.60 13.68 31.13
C SER A 74 -18.29 14.45 31.31
N SER A 75 -17.95 14.81 32.55
CA SER A 75 -16.66 15.43 32.90
C SER A 75 -15.45 14.52 32.68
N ASN A 76 -15.66 13.23 32.39
CA ASN A 76 -14.59 12.29 32.03
C ASN A 76 -14.15 12.41 30.57
N LEU A 77 -14.88 13.19 29.75
CA LEU A 77 -14.49 13.52 28.39
C LEU A 77 -13.78 14.88 28.35
N ILE A 78 -12.56 14.87 27.81
CA ILE A 78 -11.75 16.07 27.58
C ILE A 78 -11.64 16.28 26.07
N THR A 79 -11.94 17.50 25.59
CA THR A 79 -11.73 17.84 24.18
C THR A 79 -10.36 18.48 23.96
N ALA A 80 -9.75 18.22 22.80
CA ALA A 80 -8.53 18.86 22.36
C ALA A 80 -8.69 19.34 20.91
N HIS A 81 -8.20 20.53 20.60
CA HIS A 81 -8.16 21.01 19.22
C HIS A 81 -6.98 20.35 18.48
N LEU A 82 -7.23 19.71 17.33
CA LEU A 82 -6.18 19.10 16.52
C LEU A 82 -6.48 19.25 15.02
N ASP A 83 -5.61 19.95 14.29
CA ASP A 83 -5.50 19.81 12.83
C ASP A 83 -4.42 18.78 12.50
N VAL A 84 -4.84 17.69 11.88
CA VAL A 84 -3.97 16.57 11.47
C VAL A 84 -3.03 16.96 10.30
N ARG A 85 -3.22 18.14 9.69
CA ARG A 85 -2.55 18.59 8.45
C ARG A 85 -1.38 19.57 8.63
N SER A 86 -1.03 19.96 9.86
CA SER A 86 -0.02 21.00 10.11
C SER A 86 1.00 20.56 11.16
N LYS A 87 2.29 20.55 10.77
CA LYS A 87 3.42 20.31 11.69
C LYS A 87 3.53 21.40 12.78
N ASP A 88 2.96 22.60 12.59
CA ASP A 88 2.96 23.73 13.54
C ASP A 88 1.68 23.85 14.41
N SER A 89 0.66 23.03 14.16
CA SER A 89 -0.58 22.97 14.97
C SER A 89 -0.42 22.21 16.30
N VAL A 90 0.82 21.91 16.71
CA VAL A 90 1.12 21.54 18.10
C VAL A 90 1.28 22.79 18.98
N ALA A 91 1.28 24.01 18.40
CA ALA A 91 1.26 25.24 19.20
C ALA A 91 0.43 26.45 18.72
N LYS A 92 0.22 26.82 17.44
CA LYS A 92 -0.34 28.20 17.16
C LYS A 92 -1.05 28.58 15.85
N VAL A 93 -1.33 27.69 14.90
CA VAL A 93 -1.72 28.11 13.51
C VAL A 93 -3.23 27.95 13.16
N ALA A 94 -4.11 27.88 14.15
CA ALA A 94 -5.57 27.87 13.89
C ALA A 94 -6.14 29.26 13.49
N ALA A 95 -5.38 30.35 13.70
CA ALA A 95 -5.87 31.71 13.44
C ALA A 95 -5.77 32.18 11.98
N MET A 96 -5.03 31.48 11.10
CA MET A 96 -4.74 31.99 9.75
C MET A 96 -5.55 31.35 8.62
N ILE A 97 -6.35 30.30 8.89
CA ILE A 97 -7.11 29.54 7.88
C ILE A 97 -8.62 29.86 7.91
N LYS A 98 -9.07 30.67 8.87
CA LYS A 98 -10.49 31.04 9.02
C LYS A 98 -10.99 32.07 7.98
N ASP A 99 -10.09 32.73 7.24
CA ASP A 99 -10.44 33.83 6.32
C ASP A 99 -10.59 33.42 4.85
N LYS A 100 -10.25 32.17 4.49
CA LYS A 100 -10.33 31.69 3.08
C LYS A 100 -11.23 30.50 2.82
N VAL A 101 -11.80 29.87 3.85
CA VAL A 101 -12.69 28.71 3.67
C VAL A 101 -13.92 28.89 4.54
N GLY A 102 -14.83 29.74 4.08
CA GLY A 102 -16.19 29.79 4.59
C GLY A 102 -16.88 28.43 4.43
N GLN A 103 -17.66 28.09 5.46
CA GLN A 103 -18.56 26.92 5.59
C GLN A 103 -18.84 26.11 4.31
N GLN A 104 -17.99 25.11 4.04
CA GLN A 104 -18.39 23.91 3.31
C GLN A 104 -17.71 22.72 3.99
N GLY A 105 -18.48 21.67 4.27
CA GLY A 105 -17.94 20.41 4.80
C GLY A 105 -16.81 19.90 3.92
N VAL A 106 -15.80 19.25 4.52
CA VAL A 106 -14.61 18.76 3.82
C VAL A 106 -15.01 17.89 2.63
N THR A 107 -15.04 18.48 1.43
CA THR A 107 -15.21 17.76 0.17
C THR A 107 -13.92 17.02 -0.10
N VAL A 108 -13.90 15.73 0.22
CA VAL A 108 -12.84 14.81 -0.21
C VAL A 108 -12.82 14.83 -1.74
N PRO A 109 -11.69 15.15 -2.40
CA PRO A 109 -11.58 15.06 -3.86
C PRO A 109 -11.96 13.63 -4.28
N SER A 110 -13.13 13.49 -4.89
CA SER A 110 -13.69 12.20 -5.29
C SER A 110 -13.97 12.22 -6.79
N GLY A 111 -13.41 11.23 -7.50
CA GLY A 111 -13.52 11.15 -8.95
C GLY A 111 -12.58 10.10 -9.54
N PRO A 112 -12.70 9.81 -10.84
CA PRO A 112 -11.74 9.03 -11.61
C PRO A 112 -10.30 9.55 -11.45
N CYS A 113 -9.32 8.65 -11.52
CA CYS A 113 -7.90 8.99 -11.34
C CYS A 113 -7.42 10.13 -12.24
N ASP A 114 -7.95 10.22 -13.46
CA ASP A 114 -7.56 11.20 -14.48
C ASP A 114 -8.27 12.55 -14.35
N TRP A 115 -9.23 12.70 -13.42
CA TRP A 115 -9.84 13.98 -13.09
C TRP A 115 -9.08 14.71 -11.98
N LEU A 116 -8.27 13.97 -11.21
CA LEU A 116 -7.51 14.49 -10.09
C LEU A 116 -6.11 14.89 -10.55
N THR A 117 -5.62 16.00 -10.02
CA THR A 117 -4.22 16.40 -10.16
C THR A 117 -3.36 15.66 -9.13
N ILE A 118 -2.04 15.68 -9.32
CA ILE A 118 -1.11 15.17 -8.29
C ILE A 118 -1.28 15.89 -6.96
N ASP A 119 -1.65 17.16 -6.97
CA ASP A 119 -1.81 17.95 -5.75
C ASP A 119 -3.07 17.52 -4.99
N ASP A 120 -4.15 17.13 -5.68
CA ASP A 120 -5.34 16.52 -5.06
C ASP A 120 -5.01 15.18 -4.38
N TYR A 121 -4.21 14.34 -5.04
CA TYR A 121 -3.72 13.09 -4.46
C TYR A 121 -2.90 13.34 -3.19
N ARG A 122 -1.96 14.28 -3.26
CA ARG A 122 -1.11 14.66 -2.12
C ARG A 122 -1.93 15.17 -0.95
N SER A 123 -2.85 16.10 -1.19
CA SER A 123 -3.70 16.64 -0.13
C SER A 123 -4.54 15.55 0.55
N LEU A 124 -5.12 14.62 -0.21
CA LEU A 124 -5.88 13.52 0.37
C LEU A 124 -4.99 12.55 1.17
N LEU A 125 -3.83 12.17 0.63
CA LEU A 125 -2.88 11.30 1.32
C LEU A 125 -2.32 11.95 2.59
N GLU A 126 -2.10 13.26 2.57
CA GLU A 126 -1.63 14.01 3.74
C GLU A 126 -2.60 13.85 4.91
N VAL A 127 -3.90 14.03 4.67
CA VAL A 127 -4.92 13.88 5.73
C VAL A 127 -5.14 12.42 6.11
N ASN A 128 -5.41 11.58 5.11
CA ASN A 128 -5.99 10.26 5.35
C ASN A 128 -4.96 9.17 5.62
N LEU A 129 -3.68 9.42 5.31
CA LEU A 129 -2.60 8.46 5.47
C LEU A 129 -1.48 9.03 6.36
N VAL A 130 -0.83 10.10 5.93
CA VAL A 130 0.29 10.72 6.68
C VAL A 130 -0.18 11.18 8.05
N GLY A 131 -1.34 11.82 8.12
CA GLY A 131 -2.01 12.22 9.35
C GLY A 131 -2.23 11.08 10.36
N VAL A 132 -2.73 9.93 9.87
CA VAL A 132 -2.94 8.74 10.71
C VAL A 132 -1.62 8.20 11.24
N ILE A 133 -0.59 8.15 10.39
CA ILE A 133 0.75 7.69 10.78
C ILE A 133 1.33 8.63 11.83
N SER A 134 1.29 9.94 11.58
CA SER A 134 1.82 10.99 12.46
C SER A 134 1.23 10.91 13.86
N VAL A 135 -0.10 10.90 13.96
CA VAL A 135 -0.81 10.79 15.25
C VAL A 135 -0.48 9.47 15.94
N THR A 136 -0.46 8.37 15.19
CA THR A 136 -0.18 7.05 15.79
C THR A 136 1.23 7.02 16.38
N LEU A 137 2.23 7.49 15.64
CA LEU A 137 3.63 7.52 16.09
C LEU A 137 3.81 8.43 17.31
N SER A 138 3.13 9.58 17.37
CA SER A 138 3.25 10.51 18.51
C SER A 138 2.73 9.92 19.82
N VAL A 139 1.70 9.07 19.78
CA VAL A 139 1.12 8.44 20.99
C VAL A 139 1.67 7.04 21.25
N LEU A 140 2.42 6.46 20.30
CA LEU A 140 2.89 5.08 20.37
C LEU A 140 3.73 4.77 21.62
N PRO A 141 4.66 5.63 22.09
CA PRO A 141 5.42 5.36 23.31
C PRO A 141 4.52 5.17 24.55
N LEU A 142 3.45 5.96 24.66
CA LEU A 142 2.48 5.86 25.76
C LEU A 142 1.67 4.55 25.66
N ILE A 143 1.26 4.18 24.44
CA ILE A 143 0.53 2.94 24.19
C ILE A 143 1.40 1.71 24.48
N LYS A 144 2.68 1.74 24.10
CA LYS A 144 3.66 0.70 24.43
C LYS A 144 3.78 0.51 25.93
N LYS A 145 3.97 1.60 26.68
CA LYS A 145 4.05 1.56 28.15
C LYS A 145 2.77 0.99 28.79
N ALA A 146 1.61 1.31 28.22
CA ALA A 146 0.31 0.83 28.71
C ALA A 146 -0.06 -0.59 28.27
N ARG A 147 0.71 -1.23 27.36
CA ARG A 147 0.31 -2.46 26.64
C ARG A 147 -1.09 -2.32 26.05
N GLY A 148 -1.31 -1.16 25.43
CA GLY A 148 -2.62 -0.66 25.02
C GLY A 148 -3.09 -1.22 23.68
N ARG A 149 -3.99 -0.47 23.05
CA ARG A 149 -4.54 -0.81 21.73
C ARG A 149 -4.45 0.37 20.79
N VAL A 150 -4.13 0.09 19.53
CA VAL A 150 -4.26 1.03 18.41
C VAL A 150 -5.41 0.55 17.54
N VAL A 151 -6.33 1.45 17.20
CA VAL A 151 -7.45 1.15 16.31
C VAL A 151 -7.42 2.13 15.15
N ASN A 152 -7.12 1.64 13.96
CA ASN A 152 -7.06 2.45 12.75
C ASN A 152 -8.31 2.26 11.88
N MET A 153 -8.85 3.37 11.38
CA MET A 153 -10.03 3.38 10.53
C MET A 153 -9.64 3.37 9.04
N ALA A 154 -9.72 2.20 8.43
CA ALA A 154 -9.53 2.00 7.00
C ALA A 154 -10.87 2.09 6.25
N SER A 155 -11.07 1.28 5.21
CA SER A 155 -12.32 1.16 4.44
C SER A 155 -12.26 -0.09 3.58
N VAL A 156 -13.41 -0.68 3.24
CA VAL A 156 -13.46 -1.73 2.20
C VAL A 156 -12.83 -1.28 0.87
N ALA A 157 -12.79 0.04 0.60
CA ALA A 157 -12.12 0.62 -0.56
C ALA A 157 -10.59 0.45 -0.55
N GLY A 158 -9.98 0.17 0.61
CA GLY A 158 -8.55 -0.17 0.72
C GLY A 158 -8.24 -1.60 0.26
N ARG A 159 -9.19 -2.53 0.47
CA ARG A 159 -9.10 -3.93 -0.01
C ARG A 159 -9.57 -4.15 -1.43
N LEU A 160 -10.59 -3.41 -1.84
CA LEU A 160 -11.21 -3.51 -3.16
C LEU A 160 -11.28 -2.11 -3.75
N SER A 161 -10.34 -1.80 -4.65
CA SER A 161 -10.36 -0.50 -5.33
C SER A 161 -11.64 -0.34 -6.14
N MET A 162 -12.44 0.63 -5.71
CA MET A 162 -13.62 1.11 -6.42
C MET A 162 -13.24 2.32 -7.28
N SER A 163 -14.14 2.82 -8.12
CA SER A 163 -13.90 4.05 -8.90
C SER A 163 -13.79 5.27 -7.98
N GLY A 164 -12.62 5.52 -7.41
CA GLY A 164 -12.45 6.52 -6.35
C GLY A 164 -11.11 7.25 -6.31
N GLY A 165 -10.26 7.10 -7.34
CA GLY A 165 -9.08 7.94 -7.50
C GLY A 165 -8.08 7.83 -6.35
N ALA A 166 -7.95 8.89 -5.56
CA ALA A 166 -7.02 9.03 -4.45
C ALA A 166 -7.49 8.36 -3.13
N TYR A 167 -8.79 8.19 -2.93
CA TYR A 167 -9.30 7.65 -1.66
C TYR A 167 -8.92 6.18 -1.41
N PRO A 168 -9.13 5.23 -2.37
CA PRO A 168 -8.65 3.86 -2.23
C PRO A 168 -7.16 3.78 -1.93
N VAL A 169 -6.34 4.61 -2.60
CA VAL A 169 -4.88 4.70 -2.36
C VAL A 169 -4.56 5.00 -0.90
N SER A 170 -5.24 5.99 -0.33
CA SER A 170 -5.03 6.37 1.07
C SER A 170 -5.41 5.25 2.04
N LYS A 171 -6.51 4.54 1.78
CA LYS A 171 -7.03 3.49 2.67
C LYS A 171 -6.23 2.19 2.57
N SER A 172 -5.75 1.82 1.37
CA SER A 172 -4.76 0.74 1.22
C SER A 172 -3.47 1.06 1.98
N GLY A 173 -3.02 2.31 1.96
CA GLY A 173 -1.87 2.75 2.76
C GLY A 173 -2.09 2.61 4.27
N VAL A 174 -3.29 2.94 4.77
CA VAL A 174 -3.64 2.79 6.20
C VAL A 174 -3.66 1.31 6.59
N GLU A 175 -4.18 0.42 5.73
CA GLU A 175 -4.15 -1.04 5.96
C GLU A 175 -2.71 -1.56 6.07
N ALA A 176 -1.83 -1.16 5.15
CA ALA A 176 -0.42 -1.51 5.20
C ALA A 176 0.27 -1.02 6.48
N PHE A 177 0.04 0.24 6.87
CA PHE A 177 0.60 0.79 8.09
C PHE A 177 0.12 0.00 9.31
N ASN A 178 -1.17 -0.35 9.33
CA ASN A 178 -1.75 -1.17 10.39
C ASN A 178 -1.09 -2.56 10.47
N ASP A 179 -0.90 -3.25 9.34
CA ASP A 179 -0.24 -4.57 9.30
C ASP A 179 1.21 -4.51 9.78
N SER A 180 1.97 -3.53 9.32
CA SER A 180 3.35 -3.29 9.76
C SER A 180 3.41 -3.02 11.27
N LEU A 181 2.57 -2.10 11.76
CA LEU A 181 2.52 -1.73 13.17
C LEU A 181 2.12 -2.91 14.04
N ARG A 182 1.18 -3.74 13.59
CA ARG A 182 0.72 -4.94 14.30
C ARG A 182 1.86 -5.92 14.54
N LEU A 183 2.66 -6.21 13.52
CA LEU A 183 3.81 -7.13 13.66
C LEU A 183 4.90 -6.54 14.56
N ASN A 184 5.21 -5.25 14.40
CA ASN A 184 6.28 -4.61 15.17
C ASN A 184 5.91 -4.41 16.64
N MET A 185 4.62 -4.19 16.94
CA MET A 185 4.16 -3.86 18.28
C MET A 185 3.68 -5.07 19.09
N ALA A 186 3.46 -6.22 18.44
CA ALA A 186 3.07 -7.46 19.11
C ALA A 186 4.05 -7.90 20.23
N PRO A 187 5.38 -7.84 20.05
CA PRO A 187 6.34 -8.16 21.11
C PRO A 187 6.21 -7.29 22.36
N PHE A 188 5.69 -6.06 22.22
CA PHE A 188 5.46 -5.13 23.33
C PHE A 188 4.07 -5.29 23.97
N GLY A 189 3.29 -6.29 23.57
CA GLY A 189 1.96 -6.56 24.10
C GLY A 189 0.88 -5.56 23.64
N VAL A 190 1.19 -4.71 22.65
CA VAL A 190 0.24 -3.76 22.07
C VAL A 190 -0.59 -4.47 21.01
N LYS A 191 -1.91 -4.31 21.07
CA LYS A 191 -2.82 -4.86 20.06
C LYS A 191 -3.17 -3.80 19.02
N VAL A 192 -2.97 -4.11 17.76
CA VAL A 192 -3.28 -3.22 16.64
C VAL A 192 -4.45 -3.80 15.85
N VAL A 193 -5.49 -3.00 15.63
CA VAL A 193 -6.75 -3.42 15.00
C VAL A 193 -7.10 -2.47 13.87
N CYS A 194 -7.43 -3.04 12.70
CA CYS A 194 -7.97 -2.31 11.57
C CYS A 194 -9.49 -2.48 11.51
N ILE A 195 -10.24 -1.38 11.34
CA ILE A 195 -11.68 -1.42 11.05
C ILE A 195 -11.91 -0.91 9.63
N GLU A 196 -12.56 -1.73 8.81
CA GLU A 196 -12.77 -1.48 7.37
C GLU A 196 -14.27 -1.35 7.07
N PRO A 197 -14.87 -0.18 7.34
CA PRO A 197 -16.28 0.02 7.06
C PRO A 197 -16.59 -0.12 5.57
N GLY A 198 -17.71 -0.78 5.27
CA GLY A 198 -18.36 -0.75 3.97
C GLY A 198 -19.19 0.53 3.78
N PHE A 199 -20.08 0.54 2.78
CA PHE A 199 -21.03 1.64 2.62
C PHE A 199 -22.10 1.58 3.70
N PHE A 200 -22.10 2.55 4.61
CA PHE A 200 -23.18 2.74 5.57
C PHE A 200 -24.13 3.84 5.07
N LYS A 201 -25.42 3.52 4.93
CA LYS A 201 -26.49 4.53 4.79
C LYS A 201 -26.87 5.08 6.17
N THR A 202 -26.97 6.40 6.31
CA THR A 202 -27.87 7.01 7.29
C THR A 202 -29.31 6.74 6.83
N ASN A 203 -30.01 5.91 7.60
CA ASN A 203 -31.37 5.39 7.42
C ASN A 203 -31.65 4.47 6.21
N MET A 204 -32.09 3.26 6.58
CA MET A 204 -32.79 2.19 5.86
C MET A 204 -32.08 1.50 4.68
N SER A 205 -31.85 0.19 4.89
CA SER A 205 -32.46 -0.85 4.03
C SER A 205 -32.42 -2.23 4.70
N ASP A 206 -33.54 -2.94 4.51
CA ASP A 206 -34.02 -4.21 5.07
C ASP A 206 -33.15 -5.45 4.74
N PRO A 207 -32.83 -6.36 5.69
CA PRO A 207 -31.93 -7.51 5.46
C PRO A 207 -32.52 -8.72 4.73
N GLU A 208 -33.78 -8.73 4.29
CA GLU A 208 -34.43 -9.98 3.83
C GLU A 208 -34.12 -10.44 2.39
N LEU A 209 -33.36 -9.69 1.59
CA LEU A 209 -33.19 -10.03 0.16
C LEU A 209 -32.08 -11.05 -0.18
N LEU A 210 -31.22 -11.44 0.77
CA LEU A 210 -30.03 -12.26 0.48
C LEU A 210 -30.11 -13.74 0.88
N ASN A 211 -31.10 -14.14 1.68
CA ASN A 211 -31.05 -15.46 2.35
C ASN A 211 -31.69 -16.62 1.54
N ASN A 212 -32.60 -16.35 0.60
CA ASN A 212 -33.41 -17.40 -0.03
C ASN A 212 -32.83 -17.97 -1.34
N ASN A 213 -31.88 -17.29 -2.00
CA ASN A 213 -31.31 -17.77 -3.28
C ASN A 213 -30.10 -18.70 -3.10
N PHE A 214 -29.33 -18.55 -2.00
CA PHE A 214 -28.16 -19.39 -1.76
C PHE A 214 -28.52 -20.83 -1.38
N LYS A 215 -29.60 -21.03 -0.62
CA LYS A 215 -30.03 -22.35 -0.14
C LYS A 215 -30.49 -23.27 -1.29
N ARG A 216 -31.21 -22.72 -2.27
CA ARG A 216 -31.70 -23.45 -3.46
C ARG A 216 -30.58 -23.86 -4.45
N LEU A 217 -29.50 -23.08 -4.50
CA LEU A 217 -28.30 -23.41 -5.29
C LEU A 217 -27.42 -24.46 -4.59
N TRP A 218 -27.40 -24.45 -3.25
CA TRP A 218 -26.59 -25.33 -2.42
C TRP A 218 -27.11 -26.78 -2.38
N GLU A 219 -28.43 -26.97 -2.40
CA GLU A 219 -29.07 -28.30 -2.35
C GLU A 219 -28.96 -29.10 -3.67
N LYS A 220 -28.48 -28.47 -4.76
CA LYS A 220 -28.33 -29.10 -6.09
C LYS A 220 -26.92 -29.60 -6.40
N LEU A 221 -25.98 -29.54 -5.46
CA LEU A 221 -24.60 -30.00 -5.71
C LEU A 221 -24.52 -31.54 -5.62
N PRO A 222 -24.07 -32.24 -6.68
CA PRO A 222 -24.00 -33.70 -6.69
C PRO A 222 -23.00 -34.25 -5.67
N GLN A 223 -23.28 -35.45 -5.14
CA GLN A 223 -22.36 -36.18 -4.26
C GLN A 223 -21.01 -36.41 -4.97
N GLN A 224 -19.94 -36.00 -4.28
CA GLN A 224 -18.58 -35.96 -4.82
C GLN A 224 -18.05 -37.36 -5.15
N SER A 225 -17.74 -37.61 -6.42
CA SER A 225 -16.93 -38.75 -6.86
C SER A 225 -15.46 -38.34 -7.07
N PRO A 226 -14.48 -39.25 -6.92
CA PRO A 226 -13.07 -38.97 -7.25
C PRO A 226 -12.86 -38.43 -8.67
N ALA A 227 -13.74 -38.80 -9.61
CA ALA A 227 -13.75 -38.29 -10.98
C ALA A 227 -13.96 -36.76 -11.05
N MET A 228 -14.68 -36.17 -10.10
CA MET A 228 -14.89 -34.72 -10.02
C MET A 228 -13.56 -33.96 -9.89
N TYR A 229 -12.60 -34.47 -9.12
CA TYR A 229 -11.29 -33.83 -8.98
C TYR A 229 -10.46 -33.92 -10.26
N LEU A 230 -10.59 -35.01 -11.02
CA LEU A 230 -9.96 -35.14 -12.33
C LEU A 230 -10.58 -34.17 -13.35
N TYR A 231 -11.90 -33.97 -13.32
CA TYR A 231 -12.55 -32.95 -14.15
C TYR A 231 -12.11 -31.53 -13.77
N LEU A 232 -12.03 -31.21 -12.48
CA LEU A 232 -11.54 -29.91 -12.00
C LEU A 232 -10.07 -29.68 -12.41
N LEU A 233 -9.22 -30.69 -12.29
CA LEU A 233 -7.84 -30.64 -12.75
C LEU A 233 -7.75 -30.46 -14.28
N GLY A 234 -8.56 -31.20 -15.04
CA GLY A 234 -8.65 -31.06 -16.49
C GLY A 234 -9.08 -29.64 -16.92
N LEU A 235 -10.12 -29.09 -16.27
CA LEU A 235 -10.55 -27.71 -16.49
C LEU A 235 -9.46 -26.69 -16.14
N LEU A 236 -8.70 -26.93 -15.06
CA LEU A 236 -7.59 -26.08 -14.67
C LEU A 236 -6.47 -26.10 -15.73
N VAL A 237 -6.09 -27.28 -16.22
CA VAL A 237 -5.08 -27.43 -17.29
C VAL A 237 -5.56 -26.75 -18.57
N LEU A 238 -6.81 -26.99 -19.00
CA LEU A 238 -7.41 -26.35 -20.17
C LEU A 238 -7.45 -24.82 -20.01
N TYR A 239 -7.78 -24.31 -18.82
CA TYR A 239 -7.76 -22.88 -18.52
C TYR A 239 -6.34 -22.29 -18.68
N TYR A 240 -5.32 -22.96 -18.14
CA TYR A 240 -3.93 -22.49 -18.28
C TYR A 240 -3.43 -22.61 -19.73
N LEU A 241 -3.80 -23.65 -20.46
CA LEU A 241 -3.48 -23.81 -21.88
C LEU A 241 -4.13 -22.71 -22.73
N TYR A 242 -5.44 -22.49 -22.55
CA TYR A 242 -6.17 -21.40 -23.20
C TYR A 242 -5.53 -20.04 -22.89
N ARG A 243 -5.21 -19.81 -21.61
CA ARG A 243 -4.54 -18.59 -21.16
C ARG A 243 -3.18 -18.42 -21.83
N TRP A 244 -2.35 -19.46 -21.86
CA TRP A 244 -1.04 -19.44 -22.50
C TRP A 244 -1.15 -19.08 -23.98
N LEU A 245 -2.00 -19.79 -24.75
CA LEU A 245 -2.24 -19.51 -26.17
C LEU A 245 -2.73 -18.08 -26.41
N ARG A 246 -3.63 -17.58 -25.54
CA ARG A 246 -4.16 -16.22 -25.62
C ARG A 246 -3.09 -15.14 -25.39
N GLU A 247 -2.06 -15.44 -24.62
CA GLU A 247 -0.99 -14.53 -24.20
C GLU A 247 0.23 -14.54 -25.15
N LEU A 248 0.33 -15.51 -26.08
CA LEU A 248 1.44 -15.61 -27.04
C LEU A 248 1.59 -14.39 -27.99
N PRO A 249 0.52 -13.85 -28.61
CA PRO A 249 0.69 -12.83 -29.64
C PRO A 249 1.35 -11.56 -29.10
N ARG A 250 2.35 -11.04 -29.82
CA ARG A 250 3.02 -9.76 -29.55
C ARG A 250 2.55 -8.70 -30.53
N VAL A 251 2.61 -7.43 -30.11
CA VAL A 251 2.19 -6.33 -30.97
C VAL A 251 3.12 -6.18 -32.18
N PRO A 252 2.57 -5.91 -33.37
CA PRO A 252 3.38 -5.60 -34.55
C PRO A 252 4.01 -4.20 -34.42
N ASN A 253 4.97 -3.90 -35.31
CA ASN A 253 5.58 -2.57 -35.47
C ASN A 253 6.19 -2.00 -34.18
N LYS A 254 7.03 -2.78 -33.50
CA LYS A 254 7.74 -2.34 -32.27
C LYS A 254 8.51 -1.02 -32.49
N GLY A 255 9.11 -0.84 -33.67
CA GLY A 255 9.89 0.35 -34.05
C GLY A 255 9.12 1.67 -34.13
N SER A 256 7.78 1.64 -34.07
CA SER A 256 6.94 2.85 -34.01
C SER A 256 6.32 3.07 -32.62
N LYS A 257 6.70 2.27 -31.61
CA LYS A 257 6.08 2.30 -30.28
C LYS A 257 7.06 2.84 -29.26
N TYR A 258 6.73 4.01 -28.72
CA TYR A 258 7.50 4.66 -27.68
C TYR A 258 7.17 4.09 -26.29
N VAL A 259 8.19 3.61 -25.57
CA VAL A 259 8.09 3.08 -24.21
C VAL A 259 8.90 3.97 -23.28
N TYR A 260 8.22 4.61 -22.34
CA TYR A 260 8.84 5.42 -21.30
C TYR A 260 9.07 4.58 -20.04
N ILE A 261 10.28 4.58 -19.49
CA ILE A 261 10.66 3.81 -18.30
C ILE A 261 11.29 4.76 -17.28
N THR A 262 10.85 4.70 -16.03
CA THR A 262 11.47 5.46 -14.92
C THR A 262 12.40 4.60 -14.08
N GLY A 263 13.43 5.21 -13.49
CA GLY A 263 14.37 4.50 -12.60
C GLY A 263 15.28 3.55 -13.38
N CYS A 264 15.90 4.05 -14.44
CA CYS A 264 16.77 3.27 -15.31
C CYS A 264 18.25 3.28 -14.92
N ASP A 265 18.61 3.85 -13.76
CA ASP A 265 19.98 3.89 -13.26
C ASP A 265 20.59 2.49 -13.05
N SER A 266 19.78 1.53 -12.61
CA SER A 266 20.23 0.15 -12.33
C SER A 266 19.04 -0.84 -12.31
N GLY A 267 19.32 -2.12 -12.03
CA GLY A 267 18.29 -3.12 -11.76
C GLY A 267 17.30 -3.34 -12.92
N PHE A 268 16.03 -3.54 -12.59
CA PHE A 268 15.00 -3.90 -13.58
C PHE A 268 14.78 -2.85 -14.66
N GLY A 269 14.75 -1.57 -14.30
CA GLY A 269 14.53 -0.47 -15.25
C GLY A 269 15.64 -0.39 -16.29
N ASN A 270 16.90 -0.48 -15.83
CA ASN A 270 18.07 -0.48 -16.73
C ASN A 270 18.04 -1.69 -17.68
N LEU A 271 17.82 -2.89 -17.15
CA LEU A 271 17.76 -4.11 -17.95
C LEU A 271 16.59 -4.10 -18.93
N LEU A 272 15.42 -3.61 -18.52
CA LEU A 272 14.26 -3.46 -19.40
C LEU A 272 14.53 -2.47 -20.52
N ALA A 273 15.19 -1.34 -20.23
CA ALA A 273 15.51 -0.33 -21.24
C ALA A 273 16.41 -0.93 -22.34
N ARG A 274 17.49 -1.61 -21.95
CA ARG A 274 18.39 -2.33 -22.88
C ARG A 274 17.65 -3.42 -23.65
N HIS A 275 16.83 -4.22 -22.95
CA HIS A 275 16.11 -5.33 -23.56
C HIS A 275 15.08 -4.85 -24.59
N LEU A 276 14.31 -3.80 -24.28
CA LEU A 276 13.32 -3.26 -25.23
C LEU A 276 13.97 -2.56 -26.43
N ASP A 277 15.11 -1.91 -26.23
CA ASP A 277 15.93 -1.35 -27.32
C ASP A 277 16.38 -2.46 -28.28
N GLN A 278 16.93 -3.55 -27.76
CA GLN A 278 17.31 -4.74 -28.55
C GLN A 278 16.12 -5.39 -29.27
N GLN A 279 14.92 -5.31 -28.70
CA GLN A 279 13.68 -5.78 -29.32
C GLN A 279 13.12 -4.82 -30.38
N GLY A 280 13.79 -3.68 -30.61
CA GLY A 280 13.45 -2.68 -31.62
C GLY A 280 12.32 -1.74 -31.20
N PHE A 281 12.04 -1.56 -29.91
CA PHE A 281 11.17 -0.48 -29.44
C PHE A 281 11.91 0.86 -29.42
N ARG A 282 11.16 1.97 -29.48
CA ARG A 282 11.72 3.29 -29.18
C ARG A 282 11.64 3.52 -27.67
N VAL A 283 12.77 3.59 -27.00
CA VAL A 283 12.81 3.64 -25.54
C VAL A 283 13.16 5.04 -25.07
N ILE A 284 12.39 5.55 -24.12
CA ILE A 284 12.70 6.77 -23.36
C ILE A 284 13.05 6.31 -21.95
N ALA A 285 14.34 6.28 -21.63
CA ALA A 285 14.85 5.76 -20.36
C ALA A 285 15.22 6.91 -19.43
N SER A 286 14.47 7.07 -18.34
CA SER A 286 14.75 8.12 -17.36
C SER A 286 15.57 7.63 -16.18
N CYS A 287 16.64 8.37 -15.88
CA CYS A 287 17.56 8.10 -14.79
C CYS A 287 17.56 9.27 -13.81
N PHE A 288 17.81 8.96 -12.53
CA PHE A 288 17.99 9.97 -11.49
C PHE A 288 19.43 10.51 -11.48
N THR A 289 20.39 9.74 -12.00
CA THR A 289 21.81 10.11 -12.05
C THR A 289 22.28 10.31 -13.48
N GLU A 290 23.15 11.30 -13.69
CA GLU A 290 23.79 11.56 -14.99
C GLU A 290 24.59 10.35 -15.46
N LYS A 291 25.27 9.66 -14.54
CA LYS A 291 26.00 8.41 -14.84
C LYS A 291 25.07 7.35 -15.46
N GLY A 292 23.89 7.14 -14.87
CA GLY A 292 22.92 6.19 -15.42
C GLY A 292 22.46 6.55 -16.83
N GLU A 293 22.37 7.84 -17.14
CA GLU A 293 22.07 8.31 -18.50
C GLU A 293 23.21 8.02 -19.47
N GLU A 294 24.44 8.37 -19.10
CA GLU A 294 25.60 8.14 -19.95
C GLU A 294 25.83 6.65 -20.24
N ASP A 295 25.70 5.81 -19.22
CA ASP A 295 25.91 4.37 -19.35
C ASP A 295 24.90 3.74 -20.32
N LEU A 296 23.64 4.19 -20.30
CA LEU A 296 22.62 3.75 -21.27
C LEU A 296 22.88 4.28 -22.67
N LYS A 297 23.22 5.58 -22.81
CA LYS A 297 23.58 6.18 -24.11
C LYS A 297 24.74 5.46 -24.79
N LYS A 298 25.76 5.06 -24.03
CA LYS A 298 26.95 4.36 -24.54
C LYS A 298 26.66 2.91 -24.97
N SER A 299 25.64 2.28 -24.41
CA SER A 299 25.42 0.83 -24.54
C SER A 299 24.17 0.42 -25.31
N CYS A 300 23.37 1.38 -25.75
CA CYS A 300 22.12 1.16 -26.48
C CYS A 300 22.14 1.83 -27.86
N SER A 301 21.20 1.45 -28.71
CA SER A 301 21.07 2.01 -30.06
C SER A 301 20.51 3.45 -30.05
N SER A 302 20.46 4.08 -31.22
CA SER A 302 19.81 5.38 -31.41
C SER A 302 18.29 5.36 -31.18
N ASN A 303 17.67 4.18 -31.01
CA ASN A 303 16.26 4.05 -30.65
C ASN A 303 16.00 4.32 -29.15
N LEU A 304 17.05 4.31 -28.33
CA LEU A 304 16.97 4.68 -26.91
C LEU A 304 17.46 6.11 -26.71
N ILE A 305 16.62 6.92 -26.08
CA ILE A 305 16.99 8.24 -25.57
C ILE A 305 16.92 8.24 -24.06
N THR A 306 17.81 9.01 -23.41
CA THR A 306 17.76 9.18 -21.96
C THR A 306 17.22 10.54 -21.56
N ALA A 307 16.67 10.62 -20.35
CA ALA A 307 16.23 11.88 -19.77
C ALA A 307 16.45 11.90 -18.25
N HIS A 308 16.97 13.01 -17.75
CA HIS A 308 17.11 13.23 -16.32
C HIS A 308 15.74 13.37 -15.64
N LEU A 309 15.49 12.58 -14.59
CA LEU A 309 14.21 12.58 -13.89
C LEU A 309 14.38 12.42 -12.37
N ASP A 310 13.94 13.43 -11.63
CA ASP A 310 13.57 13.29 -10.23
C ASP A 310 12.04 13.24 -10.12
N VAL A 311 11.51 12.04 -9.82
CA VAL A 311 10.06 11.80 -9.70
C VAL A 311 9.39 12.59 -8.57
N ARG A 312 10.18 13.11 -7.61
CA ARG A 312 9.68 13.95 -6.51
C ARG A 312 9.40 15.38 -6.98
N SER A 313 10.13 15.84 -8.00
CA SER A 313 10.06 17.20 -8.52
C SER A 313 8.99 17.35 -9.59
N LYS A 314 8.00 18.23 -9.31
CA LYS A 314 6.93 18.56 -10.26
C LYS A 314 7.49 19.12 -11.57
N ASP A 315 8.51 19.97 -11.49
CA ASP A 315 9.17 20.57 -12.66
C ASP A 315 9.96 19.55 -13.46
N SER A 316 10.67 18.64 -12.80
CA SER A 316 11.39 17.56 -13.48
C SER A 316 10.41 16.66 -14.26
N VAL A 317 9.32 16.23 -13.62
CA VAL A 317 8.26 15.44 -14.27
C VAL A 317 7.63 16.18 -15.44
N ALA A 318 7.33 17.48 -15.29
CA ALA A 318 6.74 18.29 -16.35
C ALA A 318 7.68 18.47 -17.55
N LYS A 319 8.97 18.72 -17.30
CA LYS A 319 10.00 18.84 -18.35
C LYS A 319 10.13 17.55 -19.17
N VAL A 320 10.21 16.40 -18.50
CA VAL A 320 10.29 15.10 -19.18
C VAL A 320 9.00 14.80 -19.96
N ALA A 321 7.83 15.10 -19.38
CA ALA A 321 6.54 14.91 -20.06
C ALA A 321 6.41 15.78 -21.33
N ALA A 322 6.89 17.02 -21.30
CA ALA A 322 6.93 17.90 -22.47
C ALA A 322 7.86 17.33 -23.57
N MET A 323 9.07 16.89 -23.20
CA MET A 323 9.98 16.22 -24.12
C MET A 323 9.35 14.97 -24.76
N ILE A 324 8.67 14.14 -23.96
CA ILE A 324 7.96 12.95 -24.46
C ILE A 324 6.87 13.37 -25.44
N LYS A 325 6.06 14.38 -25.11
CA LYS A 325 4.98 14.89 -25.98
C LYS A 325 5.53 15.29 -27.35
N ASP A 326 6.65 16.00 -27.39
CA ASP A 326 7.29 16.44 -28.63
C ASP A 326 7.83 15.24 -29.44
N LYS A 327 8.40 14.24 -28.76
CA LYS A 327 8.94 13.04 -29.42
C LYS A 327 7.88 12.11 -29.99
N VAL A 328 6.75 11.93 -29.30
CA VAL A 328 5.69 10.99 -29.73
C VAL A 328 4.64 11.63 -30.64
N GLY A 329 4.47 12.95 -30.58
CA GLY A 329 3.56 13.71 -31.41
C GLY A 329 2.13 13.15 -31.42
N GLN A 330 1.56 13.00 -32.62
CA GLN A 330 0.18 12.52 -32.79
C GLN A 330 0.01 11.02 -32.54
N GLN A 331 1.09 10.24 -32.60
CA GLN A 331 1.05 8.78 -32.35
C GLN A 331 0.74 8.45 -30.89
N GLY A 332 1.10 9.35 -29.98
CA GLY A 332 0.96 9.14 -28.54
C GLY A 332 2.01 8.18 -27.96
N LEU A 333 1.95 8.01 -26.64
CA LEU A 333 2.91 7.18 -25.91
C LEU A 333 2.38 5.76 -25.77
N TRP A 334 3.10 4.76 -26.30
CA TRP A 334 2.62 3.38 -26.28
C TRP A 334 2.58 2.78 -24.87
N ALA A 335 3.61 3.01 -24.06
CA ALA A 335 3.63 2.53 -22.69
C ALA A 335 4.43 3.44 -21.76
N VAL A 336 4.01 3.50 -20.50
CA VAL A 336 4.84 3.95 -19.38
C VAL A 336 5.08 2.78 -18.42
N VAL A 337 6.32 2.63 -17.96
CA VAL A 337 6.74 1.66 -16.95
C VAL A 337 7.26 2.42 -15.74
N ASN A 338 6.43 2.51 -14.70
CA ASN A 338 6.77 3.15 -13.44
C ASN A 338 7.58 2.19 -12.58
N ASN A 339 8.90 2.23 -12.73
CA ASN A 339 9.84 1.35 -12.03
C ASN A 339 10.66 2.07 -10.95
N ALA A 340 10.82 3.41 -11.02
CA ALA A 340 11.55 4.17 -10.00
C ALA A 340 11.05 3.84 -8.58
N GLY A 341 11.99 3.57 -7.68
CA GLY A 341 11.67 3.29 -6.28
C GLY A 341 12.89 3.09 -5.40
N VAL A 342 12.68 3.27 -4.09
CA VAL A 342 13.67 3.10 -3.02
C VAL A 342 13.09 2.24 -1.90
N SER A 343 13.94 1.65 -1.05
CA SER A 343 13.51 0.84 0.10
C SER A 343 14.08 1.29 1.44
N VAL A 344 14.86 2.38 1.46
CA VAL A 344 15.38 2.98 2.69
C VAL A 344 14.82 4.40 2.84
N PRO A 345 14.49 4.85 4.05
CA PRO A 345 14.65 4.15 5.35
C PRO A 345 13.63 3.01 5.58
N SER A 346 14.09 1.89 6.16
CA SER A 346 13.25 0.77 6.62
C SER A 346 13.72 0.24 7.98
N ALA A 347 12.79 0.13 8.93
CA ALA A 347 13.01 -0.32 10.31
C ALA A 347 11.64 -0.63 10.96
N PRO A 348 11.60 -1.16 12.21
CA PRO A 348 10.37 -1.18 12.99
C PRO A 348 9.67 0.19 13.06
N CYS A 349 8.34 0.21 13.09
CA CYS A 349 7.55 1.44 13.01
C CYS A 349 7.90 2.48 14.08
N ASP A 350 8.25 2.07 15.31
CA ASP A 350 8.60 2.97 16.40
C ASP A 350 10.04 3.52 16.33
N TRP A 351 10.82 3.13 15.33
CA TRP A 351 12.12 3.73 15.02
C TRP A 351 12.03 4.88 14.02
N LEU A 352 10.90 4.97 13.33
CA LEU A 352 10.73 5.79 12.14
C LEU A 352 9.96 7.06 12.50
N THR A 353 10.34 8.14 11.83
CA THR A 353 9.68 9.45 11.92
C THR A 353 8.67 9.61 10.79
N ILE A 354 7.79 10.62 10.89
CA ILE A 354 6.87 10.93 9.80
C ILE A 354 7.61 11.31 8.51
N ASP A 355 8.75 11.99 8.62
CA ASP A 355 9.58 12.39 7.48
C ASP A 355 10.16 11.16 6.75
N ASP A 356 10.45 10.07 7.48
CA ASP A 356 10.86 8.80 6.88
C ASP A 356 9.73 8.19 6.02
N TYR A 357 8.47 8.36 6.42
CA TYR A 357 7.31 7.96 5.60
C TYR A 357 7.10 8.89 4.42
N GLU A 358 7.08 10.19 4.63
CA GLU A 358 6.88 11.19 3.57
C GLU A 358 7.93 11.03 2.47
N SER A 359 9.21 10.93 2.82
CA SER A 359 10.31 10.81 1.85
C SER A 359 10.18 9.59 0.94
N MET A 360 9.76 8.44 1.48
CA MET A 360 9.55 7.25 0.68
C MET A 360 8.27 7.31 -0.15
N LEU A 361 7.17 7.84 0.42
CA LEU A 361 5.92 8.04 -0.32
C LEU A 361 6.09 9.00 -1.49
N GLN A 362 6.94 10.04 -1.34
CA GLN A 362 7.26 10.98 -2.42
C GLN A 362 7.84 10.28 -3.66
N VAL A 363 8.71 9.27 -3.47
CA VAL A 363 9.31 8.51 -4.58
C VAL A 363 8.36 7.40 -5.06
N ASN A 364 7.99 6.50 -4.15
CA ASN A 364 7.41 5.21 -4.50
C ASN A 364 5.91 5.27 -4.81
N LEU A 365 5.20 6.33 -4.37
CA LEU A 365 3.76 6.47 -4.56
C LEU A 365 3.42 7.75 -5.33
N ASN A 366 3.75 8.92 -4.77
CA ASN A 366 3.47 10.20 -5.40
C ASN A 366 4.21 10.35 -6.72
N GLY A 367 5.46 9.87 -6.82
CA GLY A 367 6.22 9.84 -8.06
C GLY A 367 5.55 9.00 -9.15
N VAL A 368 5.03 7.82 -8.80
CA VAL A 368 4.29 6.94 -9.71
C VAL A 368 3.02 7.62 -10.23
N ILE A 369 2.25 8.25 -9.33
CA ILE A 369 1.03 8.97 -9.69
C ILE A 369 1.37 10.17 -10.58
N ALA A 370 2.35 10.99 -10.19
CA ALA A 370 2.74 12.20 -10.91
C ALA A 370 3.20 11.90 -12.34
N VAL A 371 4.09 10.91 -12.49
CA VAL A 371 4.57 10.46 -13.79
C VAL A 371 3.43 9.91 -14.63
N THR A 372 2.58 9.06 -14.05
CA THR A 372 1.46 8.47 -14.80
C THR A 372 0.51 9.55 -15.32
N LEU A 373 0.07 10.46 -14.45
CA LEU A 373 -0.88 11.51 -14.82
C LEU A 373 -0.29 12.47 -15.86
N SER A 374 1.01 12.79 -15.79
CA SER A 374 1.65 13.74 -16.72
C SER A 374 1.70 13.22 -18.17
N VAL A 375 1.78 11.90 -18.38
CA VAL A 375 1.80 11.28 -19.72
C VAL A 375 0.50 10.57 -20.09
N LEU A 376 -0.48 10.47 -19.19
CA LEU A 376 -1.73 9.73 -19.41
C LEU A 376 -2.50 10.18 -20.66
N PRO A 377 -2.60 11.48 -21.01
CA PRO A 377 -3.25 11.90 -22.25
C PRO A 377 -2.60 11.30 -23.50
N LEU A 378 -1.26 11.18 -23.50
CA LEU A 378 -0.51 10.57 -24.61
C LEU A 378 -0.74 9.06 -24.69
N ILE A 379 -0.89 8.41 -23.54
CA ILE A 379 -1.20 6.97 -23.45
C ILE A 379 -2.62 6.69 -23.95
N LYS A 380 -3.60 7.52 -23.58
CA LYS A 380 -4.98 7.44 -24.09
C LYS A 380 -5.01 7.53 -25.61
N LYS A 381 -4.25 8.47 -26.17
CA LYS A 381 -4.13 8.66 -27.63
C LYS A 381 -3.63 7.41 -28.35
N ALA A 382 -2.64 6.73 -27.77
CA ALA A 382 -2.07 5.50 -28.32
C ALA A 382 -2.89 4.23 -28.00
N ARG A 383 -3.95 4.33 -27.18
CA ARG A 383 -4.61 3.18 -26.52
C ARG A 383 -3.57 2.25 -25.87
N GLY A 384 -2.63 2.90 -25.20
CA GLY A 384 -1.38 2.32 -24.73
C GLY A 384 -1.50 1.59 -23.39
N ARG A 385 -0.39 1.62 -22.63
CA ARG A 385 -0.23 0.83 -21.41
C ARG A 385 0.37 1.64 -20.26
N VAL A 386 -0.10 1.36 -19.05
CA VAL A 386 0.52 1.80 -17.80
C VAL A 386 0.96 0.55 -17.06
N VAL A 387 2.26 0.40 -16.82
CA VAL A 387 2.86 -0.71 -16.08
C VAL A 387 3.41 -0.17 -14.78
N ASN A 388 2.82 -0.54 -13.64
CA ASN A 388 3.26 -0.12 -12.32
C ASN A 388 4.05 -1.23 -11.64
N VAL A 389 5.23 -0.92 -11.11
CA VAL A 389 6.04 -1.86 -10.33
C VAL A 389 5.72 -1.71 -8.86
N ALA A 390 4.89 -2.60 -8.35
CA ALA A 390 4.57 -2.75 -6.94
C ALA A 390 5.59 -3.68 -6.25
N SER A 391 5.12 -4.63 -5.47
CA SER A 391 5.90 -5.66 -4.76
C SER A 391 4.93 -6.70 -4.22
N VAL A 392 5.40 -7.91 -3.88
CA VAL A 392 4.66 -8.79 -2.97
C VAL A 392 4.30 -8.11 -1.64
N PHE A 393 5.09 -7.12 -1.21
CA PHE A 393 4.78 -6.25 -0.08
C PHE A 393 3.75 -5.16 -0.38
N GLY A 394 3.14 -5.15 -1.58
CA GLY A 394 1.87 -4.49 -1.83
C GLY A 394 0.65 -5.35 -1.44
N ARG A 395 0.87 -6.62 -1.06
CA ARG A 395 -0.16 -7.62 -0.78
C ARG A 395 -0.12 -8.17 0.64
N VAL A 396 1.07 -8.19 1.25
CA VAL A 396 1.26 -8.64 2.62
C VAL A 396 2.28 -7.75 3.35
N GLY A 397 1.90 -7.26 4.53
CA GLY A 397 2.81 -6.55 5.42
C GLY A 397 3.68 -7.54 6.19
N ALA A 398 4.96 -7.68 5.82
CA ALA A 398 5.88 -8.62 6.47
C ALA A 398 7.04 -7.96 7.21
N THR A 399 7.28 -6.68 6.95
CA THR A 399 8.31 -5.87 7.59
C THR A 399 7.73 -4.51 7.96
N GLY A 400 8.35 -3.82 8.92
CA GLY A 400 7.91 -2.48 9.32
C GLY A 400 8.19 -1.42 8.24
N GLY A 401 7.49 -0.30 8.35
CA GLY A 401 7.93 0.96 7.77
C GLY A 401 7.32 1.36 6.42
N PRO A 402 7.87 2.43 5.82
CA PRO A 402 7.18 3.18 4.78
C PRO A 402 7.14 2.49 3.41
N TYR A 403 8.00 1.49 3.19
CA TYR A 403 8.06 0.77 1.92
C TYR A 403 6.75 0.03 1.65
N ILE A 404 6.26 -0.72 2.64
CA ILE A 404 5.01 -1.49 2.52
C ILE A 404 3.84 -0.55 2.29
N VAL A 405 3.76 0.55 3.05
CA VAL A 405 2.73 1.59 2.89
C VAL A 405 2.71 2.12 1.46
N SER A 406 3.89 2.44 0.91
CA SER A 406 3.99 2.95 -0.46
C SER A 406 3.52 1.92 -1.50
N LYS A 407 3.86 0.63 -1.34
CA LYS A 407 3.53 -0.41 -2.31
C LYS A 407 2.07 -0.84 -2.26
N TYR A 408 1.43 -0.83 -1.09
CA TYR A 408 -0.03 -0.96 -1.00
C TYR A 408 -0.75 0.23 -1.65
N GLY A 409 -0.22 1.45 -1.48
CA GLY A 409 -0.75 2.62 -2.19
C GLY A 409 -0.70 2.45 -3.71
N VAL A 410 0.41 1.93 -4.24
CA VAL A 410 0.56 1.65 -5.69
C VAL A 410 -0.48 0.63 -6.17
N GLU A 411 -0.78 -0.41 -5.37
CA GLU A 411 -1.84 -1.37 -5.68
C GLU A 411 -3.22 -0.71 -5.76
N GLY A 412 -3.56 0.11 -4.76
CA GLY A 412 -4.80 0.89 -4.74
C GLY A 412 -4.95 1.79 -5.97
N PHE A 413 -3.86 2.47 -6.36
CA PHE A 413 -3.82 3.35 -7.52
C PHE A 413 -3.97 2.56 -8.82
N ASN A 414 -3.23 1.46 -8.95
CA ASN A 414 -3.24 0.61 -10.14
C ASN A 414 -4.64 0.06 -10.43
N ASP A 415 -5.32 -0.48 -9.43
CA ASP A 415 -6.64 -1.07 -9.62
C ASP A 415 -7.73 -0.03 -9.91
N SER A 416 -7.65 1.15 -9.29
CA SER A 416 -8.55 2.28 -9.58
C SER A 416 -8.34 2.78 -11.02
N LEU A 417 -7.08 3.02 -11.41
CA LEU A 417 -6.72 3.50 -12.73
C LEU A 417 -7.13 2.50 -13.82
N ARG A 418 -6.98 1.19 -13.57
CA ARG A 418 -7.39 0.13 -14.50
C ARG A 418 -8.87 0.20 -14.86
N ILE A 419 -9.73 0.47 -13.87
CA ILE A 419 -11.17 0.58 -14.10
C ILE A 419 -11.46 1.86 -14.88
N ASN A 420 -10.89 3.00 -14.48
CA ASN A 420 -11.13 4.29 -15.12
C ASN A 420 -10.61 4.34 -16.57
N MET A 421 -9.51 3.64 -16.85
CA MET A 421 -8.85 3.68 -18.16
C MET A 421 -9.40 2.68 -19.17
N LYS A 422 -10.22 1.73 -18.73
CA LYS A 422 -10.83 0.69 -19.59
C LYS A 422 -11.64 1.28 -20.76
N PRO A 423 -12.50 2.31 -20.61
CA PRO A 423 -13.26 2.90 -21.72
C PRO A 423 -12.37 3.53 -22.81
N PHE A 424 -11.16 3.98 -22.45
CA PHE A 424 -10.20 4.56 -23.39
C PHE A 424 -9.35 3.51 -24.12
N GLY A 425 -9.57 2.22 -23.85
CA GLY A 425 -8.76 1.13 -24.40
C GLY A 425 -7.34 1.05 -23.84
N VAL A 426 -7.04 1.80 -22.78
CA VAL A 426 -5.74 1.78 -22.10
C VAL A 426 -5.67 0.60 -21.14
N LYS A 427 -4.56 -0.14 -21.18
CA LYS A 427 -4.32 -1.28 -20.28
C LYS A 427 -3.47 -0.84 -19.10
N VAL A 428 -3.90 -1.18 -17.89
CA VAL A 428 -3.16 -0.89 -16.66
C VAL A 428 -2.78 -2.21 -16.01
N LEU A 429 -1.49 -2.38 -15.70
CA LEU A 429 -0.87 -3.65 -15.36
C LEU A 429 0.02 -3.48 -14.13
N CYS A 430 -0.07 -4.40 -13.18
CA CYS A 430 0.78 -4.41 -11.99
C CYS A 430 1.85 -5.51 -12.09
N ILE A 431 3.09 -5.17 -11.73
CA ILE A 431 4.18 -6.13 -11.51
C ILE A 431 4.42 -6.21 -10.00
N GLU A 432 4.36 -7.41 -9.43
CA GLU A 432 4.50 -7.70 -8.00
C GLU A 432 5.70 -8.65 -7.78
N PRO A 433 6.95 -8.16 -7.87
CA PRO A 433 8.12 -9.02 -7.68
C PRO A 433 8.23 -9.52 -6.25
N GLY A 434 8.73 -10.75 -6.13
CA GLY A 434 9.36 -11.26 -4.91
C GLY A 434 10.74 -10.65 -4.67
N PHE A 435 11.63 -11.41 -4.03
CA PHE A 435 12.98 -10.97 -3.71
C PHE A 435 13.95 -11.22 -4.86
N PHE A 436 14.64 -10.16 -5.29
CA PHE A 436 15.59 -10.19 -6.40
C PHE A 436 16.78 -9.29 -6.12
N LYS A 437 17.98 -9.74 -6.48
CA LYS A 437 19.26 -9.04 -6.21
C LYS A 437 19.34 -7.68 -6.93
N THR A 438 18.86 -6.64 -6.25
CA THR A 438 18.86 -5.24 -6.69
C THR A 438 19.27 -4.35 -5.52
N ASN A 439 19.50 -3.06 -5.77
CA ASN A 439 19.81 -2.10 -4.70
C ASN A 439 18.74 -2.05 -3.59
N VAL A 440 17.48 -2.39 -3.93
CA VAL A 440 16.36 -2.44 -2.97
C VAL A 440 16.54 -3.55 -1.92
N THR A 441 17.22 -4.65 -2.29
CA THR A 441 17.50 -5.82 -1.43
C THR A 441 18.99 -5.98 -1.16
N ASP A 442 19.77 -4.91 -1.32
CA ASP A 442 21.21 -4.97 -1.06
C ASP A 442 21.47 -5.02 0.44
N ALA A 443 22.16 -6.08 0.89
CA ALA A 443 22.38 -6.33 2.30
C ALA A 443 23.25 -5.24 2.96
N ALA A 444 24.24 -4.69 2.25
CA ALA A 444 25.11 -3.66 2.80
C ALA A 444 24.35 -2.34 2.99
N ILE A 445 23.53 -1.95 2.00
CA ILE A 445 22.66 -0.76 2.09
C ILE A 445 21.69 -0.90 3.26
N LEU A 446 21.03 -2.07 3.40
CA LEU A 446 20.04 -2.31 4.44
C LEU A 446 20.66 -2.38 5.84
N SER A 447 21.78 -3.09 6.02
CA SER A 447 22.50 -3.14 7.29
C SER A 447 23.00 -1.76 7.71
N LYS A 448 23.56 -0.97 6.78
CA LYS A 448 23.97 0.42 7.05
C LYS A 448 22.77 1.29 7.43
N ASN A 449 21.62 1.12 6.77
CA ASN A 449 20.40 1.84 7.12
C ASN A 449 19.92 1.50 8.53
N VAL A 450 19.88 0.21 8.89
CA VAL A 450 19.46 -0.24 10.23
C VAL A 450 20.38 0.30 11.31
N GLN A 451 21.70 0.22 11.12
CA GLN A 451 22.68 0.81 12.04
C GLN A 451 22.44 2.32 12.21
N ARG A 452 22.33 3.06 11.10
CA ARG A 452 22.11 4.51 11.12
C ARG A 452 20.83 4.90 11.86
N LEU A 453 19.74 4.14 11.67
CA LEU A 453 18.49 4.40 12.36
C LEU A 453 18.61 4.08 13.86
N TRP A 454 19.23 2.95 14.20
CA TRP A 454 19.51 2.60 15.60
C TRP A 454 20.30 3.67 16.32
N ASP A 455 21.36 4.19 15.71
CA ASP A 455 22.24 5.19 16.33
C ASP A 455 21.47 6.44 16.76
N LYS A 456 20.46 6.84 15.96
CA LYS A 456 19.59 7.98 16.20
C LYS A 456 18.49 7.73 17.24
N LEU A 457 18.25 6.48 17.65
CA LEU A 457 17.17 6.18 18.59
C LEU A 457 17.47 6.75 19.97
N PRO A 458 16.43 7.27 20.66
CA PRO A 458 16.46 7.51 22.09
C PRO A 458 16.87 6.25 22.88
N GLN A 459 17.53 6.45 24.02
CA GLN A 459 18.06 5.33 24.81
C GLN A 459 16.95 4.43 25.38
N ASP A 460 15.83 5.00 25.80
CA ASP A 460 14.66 4.26 26.28
C ASP A 460 14.07 3.33 25.21
N VAL A 461 14.09 3.75 23.95
CA VAL A 461 13.72 2.88 22.81
C VAL A 461 14.76 1.78 22.62
N LYS A 462 16.07 2.08 22.67
CA LYS A 462 17.11 1.04 22.58
C LYS A 462 16.96 0.00 23.70
N ASP A 463 16.64 0.44 24.91
CA ASP A 463 16.43 -0.41 26.08
C ASP A 463 15.20 -1.33 25.93
N ASP A 464 14.13 -0.86 25.27
CA ASP A 464 12.96 -1.68 24.94
C ASP A 464 13.34 -2.89 24.06
N TYR A 465 14.28 -2.71 23.13
CA TYR A 465 14.74 -3.75 22.21
C TYR A 465 15.85 -4.62 22.81
N GLY A 466 16.74 -4.03 23.60
CA GLY A 466 17.85 -4.72 24.26
C GLY A 466 19.15 -4.72 23.46
N PRO A 467 20.28 -4.98 24.14
CA PRO A 467 21.61 -4.88 23.54
C PRO A 467 21.88 -5.93 22.46
N GLU A 468 21.18 -7.07 22.50
CA GLU A 468 21.35 -8.13 21.49
C GLU A 468 20.54 -7.91 20.22
N TYR A 469 19.57 -6.97 20.21
CA TYR A 469 18.66 -6.83 19.09
C TYR A 469 19.38 -6.37 17.82
N LEU A 470 20.19 -5.31 17.94
CA LEU A 470 20.93 -4.77 16.79
C LEU A 470 21.95 -5.78 16.22
N PRO A 471 22.84 -6.41 17.01
CA PRO A 471 23.74 -7.44 16.49
C PRO A 471 23.02 -8.57 15.75
N LYS A 472 21.90 -9.06 16.31
CA LYS A 472 21.07 -10.09 15.65
C LYS A 472 20.42 -9.58 14.38
N ALA A 473 19.94 -8.33 14.35
CA ALA A 473 19.35 -7.76 13.15
C ALA A 473 20.39 -7.64 12.02
N LEU A 474 21.61 -7.18 12.35
CA LEU A 474 22.68 -7.00 11.38
C LEU A 474 23.25 -8.33 10.84
N SER A 475 23.20 -9.42 11.62
CA SER A 475 23.56 -10.76 11.12
C SER A 475 22.45 -11.38 10.28
N PHE A 476 21.19 -11.17 10.67
CA PHE A 476 20.03 -11.78 10.02
C PHE A 476 19.72 -11.21 8.63
N ILE A 477 19.96 -9.91 8.42
CA ILE A 477 19.67 -9.23 7.14
C ILE A 477 20.46 -9.86 5.97
N PRO A 478 21.81 -9.95 6.01
CA PRO A 478 22.57 -10.60 4.95
C PRO A 478 22.18 -12.08 4.76
N GLU A 479 21.97 -12.81 5.85
CA GLU A 479 21.64 -14.24 5.79
C GLU A 479 20.30 -14.49 5.08
N LYS A 480 19.24 -13.76 5.46
CA LYS A 480 17.93 -13.91 4.82
C LYS A 480 17.94 -13.45 3.37
N LEU A 481 18.55 -12.30 3.07
CA LEU A 481 18.56 -11.78 1.72
C LEU A 481 19.36 -12.68 0.77
N ALA A 482 20.46 -13.27 1.23
CA ALA A 482 21.23 -14.24 0.45
C ALA A 482 20.42 -15.50 0.12
N LYS A 483 19.61 -16.00 1.06
CA LYS A 483 18.76 -17.19 0.88
C LYS A 483 17.52 -16.92 0.00
N MET A 484 16.95 -15.72 0.09
CA MET A 484 15.66 -15.41 -0.53
C MET A 484 15.77 -14.72 -1.90
N SER A 485 16.86 -13.99 -2.16
CA SER A 485 16.95 -13.15 -3.37
C SER A 485 17.40 -13.93 -4.59
N ASP A 486 16.53 -13.97 -5.60
CA ASP A 486 16.83 -14.53 -6.91
C ASP A 486 17.82 -13.65 -7.68
N GLY A 487 18.82 -14.26 -8.30
CA GLY A 487 19.82 -13.55 -9.11
C GLY A 487 19.36 -13.29 -10.55
N ASP A 488 18.36 -14.01 -11.03
CA ASP A 488 17.85 -13.87 -12.39
C ASP A 488 16.80 -12.76 -12.47
N LEU A 489 17.29 -11.52 -12.65
CA LEU A 489 16.45 -10.35 -12.82
C LEU A 489 15.59 -10.41 -14.10
N MET A 490 15.96 -11.24 -15.09
CA MET A 490 15.21 -11.35 -16.34
C MET A 490 13.82 -11.95 -16.13
N LYS A 491 13.57 -12.68 -15.03
CA LYS A 491 12.20 -13.12 -14.66
C LYS A 491 11.24 -11.94 -14.52
N VAL A 492 11.72 -10.83 -13.95
CA VAL A 492 10.95 -9.59 -13.81
C VAL A 492 10.89 -8.84 -15.13
N VAL A 493 12.03 -8.71 -15.81
CA VAL A 493 12.12 -8.01 -17.10
C VAL A 493 11.23 -8.64 -18.17
N HIS A 494 11.15 -9.97 -18.25
CA HIS A 494 10.23 -10.67 -19.17
C HIS A 494 8.76 -10.44 -18.81
N CYS A 495 8.42 -10.30 -17.53
CA CYS A 495 7.05 -9.91 -17.15
C CYS A 495 6.73 -8.48 -17.59
N MET A 496 7.68 -7.55 -17.44
CA MET A 496 7.56 -6.18 -17.92
C MET A 496 7.50 -6.10 -19.45
N GLU A 497 8.35 -6.84 -20.17
CA GLU A 497 8.32 -6.96 -21.63
C GLU A 497 6.98 -7.52 -22.09
N HIS A 498 6.49 -8.60 -21.50
CA HIS A 498 5.16 -9.13 -21.80
C HIS A 498 4.06 -8.09 -21.53
N ALA A 499 4.15 -7.37 -20.41
CA ALA A 499 3.24 -6.27 -20.08
C ALA A 499 3.26 -5.15 -21.14
N VAL A 500 4.39 -4.88 -21.78
CA VAL A 500 4.56 -3.87 -22.85
C VAL A 500 4.20 -4.40 -24.24
N ALA A 501 4.47 -5.67 -24.53
CA ALA A 501 4.47 -6.21 -25.89
C ALA A 501 3.30 -7.16 -26.18
N ALA A 502 2.71 -7.86 -25.21
CA ALA A 502 1.66 -8.85 -25.48
C ALA A 502 0.36 -8.20 -25.97
N VAL A 503 -0.28 -8.72 -27.03
CA VAL A 503 -1.58 -8.20 -27.53
C VAL A 503 -2.65 -8.28 -26.44
N ARG A 504 -2.63 -9.35 -25.64
CA ARG A 504 -3.56 -9.58 -24.53
C ARG A 504 -2.76 -9.80 -23.24
N PRO A 505 -2.25 -8.73 -22.63
CA PRO A 505 -1.42 -8.86 -21.44
C PRO A 505 -2.28 -9.20 -20.21
N ARG A 506 -1.63 -9.74 -19.18
CA ARG A 506 -2.23 -9.97 -17.85
C ARG A 506 -2.44 -8.65 -17.13
N THR A 507 -3.38 -8.60 -16.19
CA THR A 507 -3.55 -7.44 -15.30
C THR A 507 -2.53 -7.40 -14.17
N ARG A 508 -2.05 -8.59 -13.73
CA ARG A 508 -1.07 -8.75 -12.65
C ARG A 508 -0.02 -9.79 -13.03
N TYR A 509 1.24 -9.52 -12.67
CA TYR A 509 2.38 -10.40 -12.88
C TYR A 509 3.13 -10.55 -11.56
N SER A 510 3.43 -11.78 -11.19
CA SER A 510 4.10 -12.08 -9.93
C SER A 510 5.40 -12.84 -10.22
N PRO A 511 6.45 -12.15 -10.69
CA PRO A 511 7.73 -12.78 -10.97
C PRO A 511 8.41 -13.22 -9.67
N GLY A 512 9.00 -14.42 -9.68
CA GLY A 512 9.59 -15.07 -8.51
C GLY A 512 8.82 -16.32 -8.07
N TRP A 513 9.55 -17.36 -7.67
CA TRP A 513 8.93 -18.57 -7.10
C TRP A 513 8.41 -18.29 -5.69
N ASP A 514 9.16 -17.50 -4.92
CA ASP A 514 8.77 -16.98 -3.61
C ASP A 514 7.47 -16.17 -3.70
N ALA A 515 7.33 -15.30 -4.71
CA ALA A 515 6.11 -14.54 -4.93
C ALA A 515 4.90 -15.47 -5.14
N LYS A 516 5.03 -16.47 -6.02
CA LYS A 516 3.93 -17.36 -6.42
C LYS A 516 3.58 -18.41 -5.36
N LEU A 517 4.57 -18.97 -4.69
CA LEU A 517 4.42 -20.15 -3.83
C LEU A 517 4.39 -19.81 -2.34
N PHE A 518 4.87 -18.64 -1.94
CA PHE A 518 4.93 -18.25 -0.54
C PHE A 518 4.16 -16.95 -0.27
N TRP A 519 4.61 -15.81 -0.80
CA TRP A 519 4.10 -14.51 -0.40
C TRP A 519 2.65 -14.25 -0.80
N LEU A 520 2.28 -14.58 -2.03
CA LEU A 520 0.89 -14.40 -2.48
C LEU A 520 -0.06 -15.38 -1.79
N PRO A 521 0.21 -16.69 -1.70
CA PRO A 521 -0.61 -17.59 -0.89
C PRO A 521 -0.76 -17.08 0.56
N LEU A 522 0.34 -16.62 1.18
CA LEU A 522 0.31 -16.06 2.53
C LEU A 522 -0.60 -14.83 2.63
N SER A 523 -0.62 -13.95 1.63
CA SER A 523 -1.49 -12.75 1.61
C SER A 523 -3.00 -13.06 1.65
N TYR A 524 -3.41 -14.27 1.29
CA TYR A 524 -4.81 -14.70 1.35
C TYR A 524 -5.16 -15.46 2.63
N MET A 525 -4.18 -15.75 3.49
CA MET A 525 -4.38 -16.50 4.73
C MET A 525 -5.05 -15.62 5.81
N PRO A 526 -5.72 -16.22 6.80
CA PRO A 526 -6.17 -15.48 7.97
C PRO A 526 -5.00 -14.79 8.69
N THR A 527 -5.20 -13.57 9.19
CA THR A 527 -4.15 -12.77 9.85
C THR A 527 -3.44 -13.53 10.98
N CYS A 528 -4.14 -14.36 11.77
CA CYS A 528 -3.49 -15.14 12.81
C CYS A 528 -2.45 -16.14 12.29
N VAL A 529 -2.65 -16.67 11.08
CA VAL A 529 -1.70 -17.58 10.42
C VAL A 529 -0.53 -16.79 9.87
N ILE A 530 -0.80 -15.65 9.24
CA ILE A 530 0.23 -14.72 8.76
C ILE A 530 1.16 -14.34 9.90
N ASP A 531 0.59 -13.90 11.03
CA ASP A 531 1.33 -13.43 12.20
C ASP A 531 2.20 -14.55 12.75
N TYR A 532 1.62 -15.73 12.96
CA TYR A 532 2.35 -16.90 13.45
C TYR A 532 3.56 -17.23 12.57
N ILE A 533 3.40 -17.23 11.25
CA ILE A 533 4.48 -17.53 10.30
C ILE A 533 5.56 -16.45 10.34
N LEU A 534 5.17 -15.18 10.33
CA LEU A 534 6.11 -14.06 10.25
C LEU A 534 6.83 -13.76 11.55
N THR A 535 6.21 -14.04 12.70
CA THR A 535 6.84 -13.81 14.01
C THR A 535 7.62 -15.02 14.54
N LYS A 536 7.60 -16.16 13.85
CA LYS A 536 8.28 -17.40 14.28
C LYS A 536 9.79 -17.21 14.49
N GLU A 537 10.40 -16.37 13.65
CA GLU A 537 11.83 -16.04 13.68
C GLU A 537 12.06 -14.58 14.09
N ALA A 538 11.10 -13.96 14.80
CA ALA A 538 11.27 -12.60 15.27
C ALA A 538 12.39 -12.52 16.31
N ILE A 539 13.22 -11.48 16.21
CA ILE A 539 14.29 -11.23 17.17
C ILE A 539 13.63 -10.87 18.52
N PRO A 540 13.96 -11.58 19.61
CA PRO A 540 13.42 -11.26 20.93
C PRO A 540 13.78 -9.83 21.35
N VAL A 541 12.83 -9.14 21.96
CA VAL A 541 13.03 -7.84 22.60
C VAL A 541 13.32 -8.02 24.09
N ALA A 542 14.03 -7.10 24.72
CA ALA A 542 14.48 -7.23 26.12
C ALA A 542 13.34 -7.36 27.15
N ARG A 543 12.10 -7.00 26.80
CA ARG A 543 10.97 -7.04 27.76
C ARG A 543 10.15 -8.32 27.64
N GLY A 544 10.50 -9.27 28.52
CA GLY A 544 9.77 -10.49 28.83
C GLY A 544 10.11 -11.00 30.24
N LYS A 545 9.83 -10.19 31.28
CA LYS A 545 9.45 -10.63 32.63
C LYS A 545 8.26 -9.80 33.10
#